data_AF-A0A6B8KM95-F1
#
_entry.id   AF-A0A6B8KM95-F1
#
_cell.length_a   1.000
_cell.length_b   1.000
_cell.length_c   1.000
_cell.angle_alpha   90.00
_cell.angle_beta   90.00
_cell.angle_gamma   90.00
#
_symmetry.space_group_name_H-M   'P 1'
#
loop_
_entity.id
_entity.type
_entity.pdbx_description
1 polymer ?
#
loop_
_entity_poly.entity_id
_entity_poly.type
_entity_poly.pdbx_seq_one_letter_code
_entity_poly.pdbx_strand_id
1 'polypeptide(L)'
;MAIHSCSLAAPILLEEAEAAGVQPKASTPIPTPACDKMKALGQWNEAWDPFLSLDPAWTDKFMATGAGIYGSGVLPPKEVELLSVAFDASFTHMFAPGTRRHIHNALKAGASIEEIFAVLELCVAQGVQAINLGAPILAEELAAHAIRRG
;
A
#
# COMPACT_ATOMS: atom_id res chain seq x y z
N MET A 1 1.56 -0.34 4.07
CA MET A 1 1.25 1.04 4.49
C MET A 1 2.53 1.83 4.66
N ALA A 2 3.55 1.31 5.34
CA ALA A 2 4.77 2.08 5.64
C ALA A 2 5.48 2.70 4.42
N ILE A 3 5.68 1.96 3.33
CA ILE A 3 6.43 2.50 2.17
C ILE A 3 5.66 3.56 1.37
N HIS A 4 4.33 3.60 1.45
CA HIS A 4 3.55 4.61 0.71
C HIS A 4 3.74 6.01 1.28
N SER A 5 4.16 6.13 2.55
CA SER A 5 4.66 7.38 3.10
C SER A 5 5.85 7.90 2.28
N CYS A 6 6.79 7.02 1.93
CA CYS A 6 7.95 7.37 1.11
C CYS A 6 7.55 7.58 -0.36
N SER A 7 6.67 6.73 -0.92
CA SER A 7 6.18 6.91 -2.30
C SER A 7 5.47 8.25 -2.50
N LEU A 8 4.79 8.76 -1.47
CA LEU A 8 4.15 10.08 -1.49
C LEU A 8 5.16 11.19 -1.19
N ALA A 9 5.91 11.08 -0.10
CA ALA A 9 6.67 12.20 0.46
C ALA A 9 8.07 12.36 -0.12
N ALA A 10 8.71 11.30 -0.63
CA ALA A 10 10.06 11.43 -1.19
C ALA A 10 10.10 12.29 -2.48
N PRO A 11 9.17 12.14 -3.45
CA PRO A 11 9.08 13.09 -4.57
C PRO A 11 8.87 14.53 -4.08
N ILE A 12 7.91 14.76 -3.18
CA ILE A 12 7.61 16.09 -2.63
C ILE A 12 8.84 16.68 -1.92
N LEU A 13 9.55 15.88 -1.13
CA LEU A 13 10.77 16.32 -0.47
C LEU A 13 11.83 16.79 -1.48
N LEU A 14 12.03 16.05 -2.57
CA LEU A 14 13.00 16.43 -3.61
C LEU A 14 12.57 17.71 -4.34
N GLU A 15 11.28 17.83 -4.68
CA GLU A 15 10.73 19.02 -5.34
C GLU A 15 10.90 20.28 -4.47
N GLU A 16 10.56 20.20 -3.17
CA GLU A 16 10.71 21.30 -2.23
C GLU A 16 12.19 21.63 -1.94
N ALA A 17 13.06 20.62 -1.90
CA ALA A 17 14.50 20.83 -1.75
C ALA A 17 15.09 21.57 -2.95
N GLU A 18 14.71 21.18 -4.18
CA GLU A 18 15.10 21.87 -5.40
C GLU A 18 14.64 23.32 -5.40
N ALA A 19 13.36 23.57 -5.08
CA ALA A 19 12.80 24.92 -4.99
C ALA A 19 13.52 25.80 -3.95
N ALA A 20 13.99 25.21 -2.86
CA ALA A 20 14.77 25.88 -1.82
C ALA A 20 16.28 26.01 -2.14
N GLY A 21 16.75 25.49 -3.27
CA GLY A 21 18.17 25.43 -3.61
C GLY A 21 18.99 24.49 -2.71
N VAL A 22 18.33 23.58 -2.00
CA VAL A 22 18.95 22.58 -1.14
C VAL A 22 19.17 21.31 -1.96
N GLN A 23 20.44 20.95 -2.17
CA GLN A 23 20.76 19.71 -2.87
C GLN A 23 20.78 18.53 -1.91
N PRO A 24 20.14 17.40 -2.26
CA PRO A 24 20.26 16.19 -1.47
C PRO A 24 21.72 15.75 -1.45
N LYS A 25 22.17 15.23 -0.30
CA LYS A 25 23.49 14.63 -0.20
C LYS A 25 23.57 13.48 -1.19
N ALA A 26 24.54 13.52 -2.10
CA ALA A 26 24.78 12.40 -3.02
C ALA A 26 24.97 11.11 -2.23
N SER A 27 24.15 10.11 -2.53
CA SER A 27 24.29 8.79 -1.94
C SER A 27 25.41 8.02 -2.64
N THR A 28 26.22 7.30 -1.87
CA THR A 28 27.26 6.43 -2.43
C THR A 28 26.60 5.25 -3.11
N PRO A 29 26.95 4.93 -4.37
CA PRO A 29 26.46 3.73 -5.02
C PRO A 29 26.86 2.49 -4.22
N ILE A 30 25.86 1.71 -3.83
CA ILE A 30 26.04 0.42 -3.15
C ILE A 30 25.18 -0.65 -3.86
N PRO A 31 25.53 -1.94 -3.74
CA PRO A 31 24.67 -3.01 -4.24
C PRO A 31 23.29 -2.98 -3.59
N THR A 32 22.24 -3.12 -4.40
CA THR A 32 20.84 -3.20 -3.95
C THR A 32 20.15 -4.45 -4.50
N PRO A 33 20.57 -5.66 -4.08
CA PRO A 33 20.09 -6.92 -4.66
C PRO A 33 18.58 -7.14 -4.52
N ALA A 34 17.93 -6.64 -3.47
CA ALA A 34 16.48 -6.77 -3.30
C ALA A 34 15.73 -5.81 -4.22
N CYS A 35 16.20 -4.58 -4.37
CA CYS A 35 15.66 -3.64 -5.36
C CYS A 35 15.81 -4.20 -6.78
N ASP A 36 16.99 -4.75 -7.10
CA ASP A 36 17.28 -5.35 -8.40
C ASP A 36 16.37 -6.56 -8.68
N LYS A 37 16.13 -7.39 -7.66
CA LYS A 37 15.17 -8.51 -7.75
C LYS A 37 13.75 -8.02 -8.01
N MET A 38 13.28 -6.98 -7.30
CA MET A 38 11.95 -6.41 -7.52
C MET A 38 11.79 -5.83 -8.94
N LYS A 39 12.83 -5.18 -9.47
CA LYS A 39 12.89 -4.72 -10.85
C LYS A 39 12.82 -5.88 -11.84
N ALA A 40 13.62 -6.92 -11.63
CA ALA A 40 13.63 -8.12 -12.48
C ALA A 40 12.28 -8.86 -12.48
N LEU A 41 11.56 -8.85 -11.35
CA LEU A 41 10.22 -9.42 -11.23
C LEU A 41 9.11 -8.54 -11.83
N GLY A 42 9.43 -7.34 -12.33
CA GLY A 42 8.44 -6.39 -12.84
C GLY A 42 7.54 -5.79 -11.74
N GLN A 43 7.97 -5.88 -10.48
CA GLN A 43 7.23 -5.43 -9.30
C GLN A 43 7.73 -4.07 -8.79
N TRP A 44 8.73 -3.49 -9.44
CA TRP A 44 9.21 -2.15 -9.12
C TRP A 44 8.17 -1.09 -9.50
N ASN A 45 8.03 -0.09 -8.63
CA ASN A 45 7.24 1.11 -8.91
C ASN A 45 8.20 2.29 -9.03
N GLU A 46 8.08 3.07 -10.10
CA GLU A 46 8.91 4.27 -10.33
C GLU A 46 8.78 5.30 -9.20
N ALA A 47 7.64 5.32 -8.48
CA ALA A 47 7.47 6.11 -7.26
C ALA A 47 8.48 5.74 -6.14
N TRP A 48 9.25 4.67 -6.31
CA TRP A 48 10.29 4.23 -5.39
C TRP A 48 11.69 4.75 -5.72
N ASP A 49 11.90 5.28 -6.94
CA ASP A 49 13.19 5.82 -7.36
C ASP A 49 13.66 7.01 -6.49
N PRO A 50 12.78 7.94 -6.05
CA PRO A 50 13.17 9.04 -5.18
C PRO A 50 13.80 8.57 -3.87
N PHE A 51 13.18 7.63 -3.17
CA PHE A 51 13.73 7.15 -1.89
C PHE A 51 14.85 6.13 -2.07
N LEU A 52 14.91 5.41 -3.21
CA LEU A 52 16.10 4.66 -3.60
C LEU A 52 17.30 5.59 -3.79
N SER A 53 17.11 6.77 -4.41
CA SER A 53 18.18 7.77 -4.59
C SER A 53 18.62 8.40 -3.27
N LEU A 54 17.67 8.68 -2.37
CA LEU A 54 17.94 9.29 -1.06
C LEU A 54 18.65 8.33 -0.09
N ASP A 55 18.20 7.08 0.02
CA ASP A 55 18.82 6.07 0.88
C ASP A 55 18.72 4.66 0.25
N PRO A 56 19.70 4.28 -0.60
CA PRO A 56 19.72 2.97 -1.22
C PRO A 56 19.84 1.82 -0.22
N ALA A 57 20.54 2.02 0.89
CA ALA A 57 20.80 0.97 1.88
C ALA A 57 19.52 0.61 2.64
N TRP A 58 18.78 1.64 3.06
CA TRP A 58 17.50 1.46 3.70
C TRP A 58 16.47 0.91 2.72
N THR A 59 16.42 1.44 1.49
CA THR A 59 15.46 1.01 0.48
C THR A 59 15.64 -0.47 0.14
N ASP A 60 16.87 -0.92 -0.05
CA ASP A 60 17.14 -2.34 -0.34
C ASP A 60 16.71 -3.26 0.81
N LYS A 61 17.03 -2.88 2.06
CA LYS A 61 16.59 -3.63 3.24
C LYS A 61 15.07 -3.68 3.34
N PHE A 62 14.38 -2.58 3.06
CA PHE A 62 12.92 -2.58 3.04
C PHE A 62 12.40 -3.53 1.97
N MET A 63 12.91 -3.45 0.74
CA MET A 63 12.48 -4.31 -0.36
C MET A 63 12.75 -5.79 -0.05
N ALA A 64 13.84 -6.11 0.65
CA ALA A 64 14.14 -7.47 1.07
C ALA A 64 13.04 -8.09 1.95
N THR A 65 12.31 -7.27 2.74
CA THR A 65 11.18 -7.75 3.55
C THR A 65 9.99 -8.21 2.70
N GLY A 66 9.77 -7.58 1.54
CA GLY A 66 8.63 -7.86 0.65
C GLY A 66 8.97 -8.76 -0.53
N ALA A 67 10.23 -8.81 -0.96
CA ALA A 67 10.68 -9.56 -2.14
C ALA A 67 10.43 -11.07 -2.03
N GLY A 68 10.34 -11.60 -0.81
CA GLY A 68 9.97 -12.99 -0.56
C GLY A 68 8.53 -13.31 -0.94
N ILE A 69 7.60 -12.36 -0.82
CA ILE A 69 6.17 -12.58 -1.12
C ILE A 69 5.98 -12.89 -2.60
N TYR A 70 6.51 -12.02 -3.48
CA TYR A 70 6.39 -12.18 -4.94
C TYR A 70 7.22 -13.35 -5.49
N GLY A 71 8.33 -13.70 -4.83
CA GLY A 71 9.28 -14.71 -5.33
C GLY A 71 9.16 -16.10 -4.71
N SER A 72 8.34 -16.29 -3.66
CA SER A 72 8.27 -17.56 -2.92
C SER A 72 7.41 -18.63 -3.60
N GLY A 73 6.47 -18.24 -4.46
CA GLY A 73 5.52 -19.16 -5.09
C GLY A 73 4.46 -19.72 -4.13
N VAL A 74 4.39 -19.22 -2.89
CA VAL A 74 3.38 -19.66 -1.91
C VAL A 74 1.97 -19.28 -2.34
N LEU A 75 1.82 -18.10 -2.96
CA LEU A 75 0.58 -17.65 -3.58
C LEU A 75 0.78 -17.51 -5.10
N PRO A 76 -0.21 -17.91 -5.93
CA PRO A 76 -0.23 -17.58 -7.34
C PRO A 76 -0.10 -16.06 -7.56
N PRO A 77 0.59 -15.60 -8.63
CA PRO A 77 0.75 -14.17 -8.91
C PRO A 77 -0.58 -13.40 -8.94
N LYS A 78 -1.64 -14.00 -9.53
CA LYS A 78 -2.98 -13.41 -9.54
C LYS A 78 -3.49 -13.07 -8.14
N GLU A 79 -3.34 -13.99 -7.19
CA GLU A 79 -3.83 -13.82 -5.83
C GLU A 79 -3.02 -12.78 -5.06
N VAL A 80 -1.71 -12.73 -5.27
CA VAL A 80 -0.84 -11.67 -4.70
C VAL A 80 -1.30 -10.29 -5.18
N GLU A 81 -1.61 -10.16 -6.46
CA GLU A 81 -2.07 -8.88 -7.03
C GLU A 81 -3.47 -8.51 -6.55
N LEU A 82 -4.42 -9.46 -6.48
CA LEU A 82 -5.77 -9.19 -5.95
C LEU A 82 -5.73 -8.77 -4.47
N LEU A 83 -4.89 -9.41 -3.65
CA LEU A 83 -4.66 -8.98 -2.26
C LEU A 83 -4.07 -7.58 -2.19
N SER A 84 -3.15 -7.25 -3.11
CA SER A 84 -2.54 -5.93 -3.17
C SER A 84 -3.53 -4.85 -3.65
N VAL A 85 -4.46 -5.18 -4.55
CA VAL A 85 -5.61 -4.32 -4.91
C VAL A 85 -6.48 -4.06 -3.68
N ALA A 86 -6.86 -5.11 -2.94
CA ALA A 86 -7.68 -4.98 -1.73
C ALA A 86 -7.02 -4.05 -0.70
N PHE A 87 -5.70 -4.21 -0.53
CA PHE A 87 -4.90 -3.41 0.36
C PHE A 87 -4.92 -1.92 -0.04
N ASP A 88 -4.58 -1.61 -1.30
CA ASP A 88 -4.48 -0.23 -1.77
C ASP A 88 -5.82 0.47 -1.96
N ALA A 89 -6.88 -0.27 -2.31
CA ALA A 89 -8.21 0.27 -2.54
C ALA A 89 -9.06 0.42 -1.26
N SER A 90 -8.65 -0.15 -0.12
CA SER A 90 -9.40 -0.04 1.13
C SER A 90 -9.66 1.43 1.50
N PHE A 91 -10.86 1.73 2.00
CA PHE A 91 -11.27 3.11 2.34
C PHE A 91 -10.44 3.76 3.45
N THR A 92 -9.69 2.95 4.22
CA THR A 92 -8.77 3.43 5.26
C THR A 92 -7.39 3.83 4.71
N HIS A 93 -7.15 3.63 3.41
CA HIS A 93 -5.85 3.83 2.79
C HIS A 93 -5.93 4.53 1.42
N MET A 94 -6.77 4.05 0.49
CA MET A 94 -7.09 4.69 -0.80
C MET A 94 -5.88 5.16 -1.63
N PHE A 95 -4.85 4.32 -1.76
CA PHE A 95 -3.61 4.67 -2.46
C PHE A 95 -3.69 4.40 -3.96
N ALA A 96 -4.23 5.38 -4.70
CA ALA A 96 -4.50 5.28 -6.14
C ALA A 96 -3.31 4.82 -7.02
N PRO A 97 -2.05 5.26 -6.81
CA PRO A 97 -0.92 4.78 -7.62
C PRO A 97 -0.69 3.28 -7.50
N GLY A 98 -0.78 2.74 -6.28
CA GLY A 98 -0.64 1.31 -6.01
C GLY A 98 -1.83 0.52 -6.54
N THR A 99 -3.07 1.01 -6.32
CA THR A 99 -4.28 0.41 -6.90
C THR A 99 -4.18 0.25 -8.42
N ARG A 100 -3.74 1.30 -9.13
CA ARG A 100 -3.56 1.26 -10.60
C ARG A 100 -2.56 0.18 -11.01
N ARG A 101 -1.39 0.13 -10.36
CA ARG A 101 -0.33 -0.83 -10.67
C ARG A 101 -0.80 -2.27 -10.43
N HIS A 102 -1.45 -2.52 -9.31
CA HIS A 102 -1.90 -3.86 -8.93
C HIS A 102 -3.08 -4.35 -9.77
N ILE A 103 -4.01 -3.48 -10.17
CA ILE A 103 -5.06 -3.84 -11.14
C ILE A 103 -4.44 -4.26 -12.47
N HIS A 104 -3.48 -3.48 -12.98
CA HIS A 104 -2.77 -3.80 -14.22
C HIS A 104 -2.04 -5.15 -14.15
N ASN A 105 -1.34 -5.42 -13.05
CA ASN A 105 -0.63 -6.68 -12.87
C ASN A 105 -1.58 -7.86 -12.64
N ALA A 106 -2.70 -7.68 -11.93
CA ALA A 106 -3.73 -8.71 -11.78
C ALA A 106 -4.30 -9.13 -13.15
N LEU A 107 -4.64 -8.16 -14.00
CA LEU A 107 -5.10 -8.41 -15.37
C LEU A 107 -4.04 -9.18 -16.19
N LYS A 108 -2.76 -8.77 -16.10
CA LYS A 108 -1.66 -9.50 -16.75
C LYS A 108 -1.50 -10.93 -16.22
N ALA A 109 -1.80 -11.17 -14.95
CA ALA A 109 -1.79 -12.50 -14.33
C ALA A 109 -3.06 -13.32 -14.61
N GLY A 110 -3.99 -12.80 -15.43
CA GLY A 110 -5.21 -13.50 -15.84
C GLY A 110 -6.41 -13.30 -14.92
N ALA A 111 -6.40 -12.26 -14.07
CA ALA A 111 -7.61 -11.86 -13.35
C ALA A 111 -8.68 -11.32 -14.30
N SER A 112 -9.93 -11.65 -14.04
CA SER A 112 -11.06 -11.06 -14.75
C SER A 112 -11.46 -9.72 -14.15
N ILE A 113 -12.24 -8.92 -14.91
CA ILE A 113 -12.81 -7.67 -14.40
C ILE A 113 -13.73 -7.96 -13.21
N GLU A 114 -14.50 -9.05 -13.27
CA GLU A 114 -15.42 -9.49 -12.23
C GLU A 114 -14.67 -9.87 -10.95
N GLU A 115 -13.54 -10.57 -11.04
CA GLU A 115 -12.71 -10.89 -9.88
C GLU A 115 -12.16 -9.63 -9.20
N ILE A 116 -11.67 -8.67 -9.99
CA ILE A 116 -11.17 -7.39 -9.47
C ILE A 116 -12.30 -6.57 -8.85
N PHE A 117 -13.45 -6.50 -9.52
CA PHE A 117 -14.60 -5.75 -9.01
C PHE A 117 -15.15 -6.35 -7.72
N ALA A 118 -15.20 -7.69 -7.60
CA ALA A 118 -15.56 -8.37 -6.36
C ALA A 118 -14.62 -7.99 -5.21
N VAL A 119 -13.31 -7.84 -5.46
CA VAL A 119 -12.38 -7.32 -4.44
C VAL A 119 -12.72 -5.88 -4.02
N LEU A 120 -13.13 -5.03 -4.95
CA LEU A 120 -13.57 -3.66 -4.64
C LEU A 120 -14.88 -3.65 -3.83
N GLU A 121 -15.83 -4.52 -4.15
CA GLU A 121 -17.06 -4.70 -3.37
C GLU A 121 -16.74 -5.13 -1.92
N LEU A 122 -15.77 -6.03 -1.74
CA LEU A 122 -15.29 -6.40 -0.41
C LEU A 122 -14.70 -5.19 0.34
N CYS A 123 -13.97 -4.31 -0.33
CA CYS A 123 -13.45 -3.07 0.27
C CYS A 123 -14.58 -2.13 0.73
N VAL A 124 -15.68 -2.05 0.00
CA VAL A 124 -16.87 -1.28 0.40
C VAL A 124 -17.55 -1.92 1.62
N ALA A 125 -17.69 -3.25 1.62
CA ALA A 125 -18.33 -4.00 2.70
C ALA A 125 -17.60 -3.83 4.06
N GLN A 126 -16.29 -3.53 4.05
CA GLN A 126 -15.53 -3.23 5.27
C GLN A 126 -16.13 -2.07 6.08
N GLY A 127 -16.85 -1.13 5.44
CA GLY A 127 -17.52 -0.01 6.13
C GLY A 127 -18.55 -0.43 7.18
N VAL A 128 -19.11 -1.65 7.09
CA VAL A 128 -20.04 -2.23 8.08
C VAL A 128 -19.43 -2.31 9.48
N GLN A 129 -18.09 -2.35 9.59
CA GLN A 129 -17.39 -2.36 10.87
C GLN A 129 -17.76 -1.17 11.78
N ALA A 130 -18.06 0.00 11.20
CA ALA A 130 -18.50 1.17 11.97
C ALA A 130 -19.83 0.91 12.69
N ILE A 131 -20.78 0.24 12.03
CA ILE A 131 -22.07 -0.12 12.61
C ILE A 131 -21.92 -1.24 13.64
N ASN A 132 -21.10 -2.25 13.34
CA ASN A 132 -20.83 -3.35 14.27
C ASN A 132 -20.27 -2.86 15.61
N LEU A 133 -19.46 -1.79 15.59
CA LEU A 133 -18.97 -1.14 16.80
C LEU A 133 -20.01 -0.20 17.43
N GLY A 134 -20.68 0.63 16.62
CA GLY A 134 -21.56 1.69 17.11
C GLY A 134 -22.90 1.20 17.67
N ALA A 135 -23.49 0.14 17.10
CA ALA A 135 -24.81 -0.33 17.51
C ALA A 135 -24.82 -0.88 18.97
N PRO A 136 -23.85 -1.70 19.42
CA PRO A 136 -23.75 -2.09 20.83
C PRO A 136 -23.57 -0.91 21.78
N ILE A 137 -22.66 0.03 21.44
CA ILE A 137 -22.41 1.24 22.25
C ILE A 137 -23.70 2.07 22.41
N LEU A 138 -24.44 2.26 21.32
CA LEU A 138 -25.72 2.97 21.37
C LEU A 138 -26.74 2.25 22.28
N ALA A 139 -26.81 0.93 22.20
CA ALA A 139 -27.70 0.15 23.05
C ALA A 139 -27.35 0.29 24.55
N GLU A 140 -26.06 0.26 24.89
CA GLU A 140 -25.55 0.47 26.24
C GLU A 140 -25.92 1.86 26.78
N GLU A 141 -25.70 2.92 25.99
CA GLU A 141 -26.01 4.28 26.40
C GLU A 141 -27.52 4.54 26.54
N LEU A 142 -28.35 3.95 25.68
CA LEU A 142 -29.81 4.02 25.82
C LEU A 142 -30.29 3.37 27.12
N ALA A 143 -29.74 2.22 27.49
CA ALA A 143 -30.05 1.54 28.74
C ALA A 143 -29.59 2.37 29.96
N ALA A 144 -28.36 2.89 29.93
CA ALA A 144 -27.83 3.74 31.00
C ALA A 144 -28.64 5.04 31.17
N HIS A 145 -29.06 5.67 30.07
CA HIS A 145 -29.88 6.87 30.10
C HIS A 145 -31.28 6.62 30.68
N ALA A 146 -31.90 5.48 30.37
CA ALA A 146 -33.20 5.10 30.95
C ALA A 146 -33.11 4.95 32.48
N ILE A 147 -32.03 4.34 32.99
CA ILE A 147 -31.79 4.21 34.44
C ILE A 147 -31.61 5.57 35.10
N ARG A 148 -30.87 6.51 34.49
CA ARG A 148 -30.61 7.84 35.06
C ARG A 148 -31.85 8.74 35.14
N ARG A 149 -32.89 8.47 34.34
CA ARG A 149 -34.12 9.27 34.29
C ARG A 149 -35.26 8.72 35.14
N GLY A 150 -35.18 7.47 35.60
CA GLY A 150 -36.14 6.85 36.52
C GLY A 150 -35.73 7.05 37.97
#